data_AF-A0A932K4B5-F1
#
_entry.id   AF-A0A932K4B5-F1
#
_cell.length_a   1.000
_cell.length_b   1.000
_cell.length_c   1.000
_cell.angle_alpha   90.00
_cell.angle_beta   90.00
_cell.angle_gamma   90.00
#
_symmetry.space_group_name_H-M   'P 1'
#
loop_
_entity.id
_entity.type
_entity.pdbx_description
1 polymer ?
#
loop_
_entity_poly.entity_id
_entity_poly.type
_entity_poly.pdbx_seq_one_letter_code
_entity_poly.pdbx_strand_id
1 'polypeptide(L)'
;MHATVRRRRDFWSGRLVGLASVVAVLVFMAVLFGGPSGFLPQPATSQAAEVQGLLLLKAKGEELLREGIVDRVQAIVRGAQVERYLFLKAEPHDVIGIEPGRAGRIIQGGKVLTAKLERGRWFNAEDRNVAVVGEVYREDYMEGMPGPGMGTPHAMMKHPFEIGSTFNLRDSPQRLRVIGEFTAHPKEAAAKVLLPLASAQKLFNKEGSLSHLVLVVEPAERVEQVKGELAAALGDTFEIISQR
;
A
#
# COMPACT_ATOMS: atom_id res chain seq x y z
N MET A 1 16.58 51.54 29.85
CA MET A 1 17.21 50.82 30.98
C MET A 1 18.14 49.77 30.39
N HIS A 2 19.45 50.04 30.40
CA HIS A 2 20.49 49.11 29.94
C HIS A 2 20.98 48.29 31.14
N ALA A 3 21.10 46.98 30.97
CA ALA A 3 21.85 46.12 31.88
C ALA A 3 22.78 45.21 31.08
N THR A 4 24.07 45.44 31.27
CA THR A 4 25.22 44.69 30.76
C THR A 4 25.62 43.68 31.83
N VAL A 5 25.82 42.40 31.49
CA VAL A 5 26.63 41.49 32.33
C VAL A 5 27.49 40.57 31.45
N ARG A 6 28.79 40.56 31.79
CA ARG A 6 29.92 39.85 31.17
C ARG A 6 30.20 38.51 31.89
N ARG A 7 30.75 37.56 31.12
CA ARG A 7 31.85 36.59 31.38
C ARG A 7 31.81 35.63 32.59
N ARG A 8 32.08 34.34 32.30
CA ARG A 8 33.29 33.51 32.63
C ARG A 8 33.01 32.09 32.07
N ARG A 9 33.79 31.45 31.18
CA ARG A 9 35.17 30.92 31.25
C ARG A 9 35.42 30.00 32.44
N ASP A 10 35.60 28.71 32.15
CA ASP A 10 36.75 27.84 32.52
C ASP A 10 36.31 26.35 32.63
N PHE A 11 36.84 25.46 31.79
CA PHE A 11 38.11 24.72 31.93
C PHE A 11 37.97 23.48 32.84
N TRP A 12 37.75 22.31 32.24
CA TRP A 12 38.17 21.03 32.85
C TRP A 12 38.82 20.14 31.78
N SER A 13 40.13 20.16 31.86
CA SER A 13 41.12 19.29 31.24
C SER A 13 41.37 18.04 32.09
N GLY A 14 41.79 16.95 31.45
CA GLY A 14 42.66 15.93 32.05
C GLY A 14 41.95 14.59 32.32
N ARG A 15 42.25 13.55 31.55
CA ARG A 15 43.40 12.60 31.67
C ARG A 15 42.98 11.37 32.49
N LEU A 16 42.84 10.19 31.87
CA LEU A 16 43.86 9.15 31.61
C LEU A 16 44.12 8.22 32.82
N VAL A 17 44.51 6.97 32.51
CA VAL A 17 44.96 5.86 33.39
C VAL A 17 43.80 4.93 33.82
N GLY A 18 43.81 3.60 33.68
CA GLY A 18 44.76 2.54 33.25
C GLY A 18 43.94 1.22 33.14
N LEU A 19 44.16 0.33 32.17
CA LEU A 19 45.19 -0.72 32.05
C LEU A 19 45.10 -1.86 33.09
N ALA A 20 45.08 -3.10 32.55
CA ALA A 20 45.28 -4.43 33.17
C ALA A 20 44.07 -5.04 33.91
N SER A 21 43.39 -6.05 33.32
CA SER A 21 43.74 -7.50 33.26
C SER A 21 43.33 -8.27 34.51
N VAL A 22 42.58 -9.37 34.34
CA VAL A 22 42.68 -10.69 35.03
C VAL A 22 41.47 -11.56 34.61
N VAL A 23 41.68 -12.61 33.78
CA VAL A 23 41.47 -14.07 34.07
C VAL A 23 39.99 -14.50 34.06
N ALA A 24 39.50 -15.60 33.50
CA ALA A 24 39.98 -16.69 32.63
C ALA A 24 38.77 -17.63 32.35
N VAL A 25 38.85 -18.38 31.24
CA VAL A 25 38.47 -19.81 31.08
C VAL A 25 37.06 -20.27 31.49
N LEU A 26 36.27 -20.72 30.51
CA LEU A 26 35.83 -22.13 30.41
C LEU A 26 35.27 -22.45 29.01
N VAL A 27 35.98 -23.35 28.34
CA VAL A 27 35.69 -23.98 27.06
C VAL A 27 35.70 -25.50 27.34
N PHE A 28 34.86 -26.25 26.61
CA PHE A 28 34.82 -27.72 26.45
C PHE A 28 34.10 -28.57 27.51
N MET A 29 32.96 -29.17 27.12
CA MET A 29 32.89 -30.61 26.76
C MET A 29 31.44 -31.04 26.47
N ALA A 30 31.11 -31.31 25.21
CA ALA A 30 29.97 -32.16 24.83
C ALA A 30 30.13 -32.67 23.40
N VAL A 31 31.19 -33.44 23.14
CA VAL A 31 31.22 -34.38 22.01
C VAL A 31 31.91 -35.61 22.54
N LEU A 32 31.15 -36.70 22.69
CA LEU A 32 31.59 -38.07 22.47
C LEU A 32 30.35 -38.99 22.66
N PHE A 33 30.04 -39.73 21.60
CA PHE A 33 29.10 -40.86 21.46
C PHE A 33 27.62 -40.55 21.13
N GLY A 34 27.26 -40.75 19.84
CA GLY A 34 25.85 -40.86 19.44
C GLY A 34 25.49 -40.89 17.94
N GLY A 35 26.22 -41.59 17.07
CA GLY A 35 25.68 -42.20 15.82
C GLY A 35 25.44 -41.30 14.58
N PRO A 36 25.72 -41.80 13.35
CA PRO A 36 25.40 -41.12 12.10
C PRO A 36 23.97 -41.44 11.66
N SER A 37 23.00 -40.70 12.20
CA SER A 37 21.63 -40.72 11.66
C SER A 37 21.56 -39.65 10.57
N GLY A 38 21.34 -40.10 9.33
CA GLY A 38 21.31 -39.25 8.14
C GLY A 38 20.47 -37.99 8.34
N PHE A 39 21.15 -36.85 8.24
CA PHE A 39 20.51 -35.57 7.99
C PHE A 39 19.97 -35.62 6.56
N LEU A 40 18.80 -36.23 6.39
CA LEU A 40 17.99 -35.95 5.22
C LEU A 40 17.58 -34.47 5.32
N PRO A 41 17.83 -33.65 4.28
CA PRO A 41 17.27 -32.31 4.25
C PRO A 41 15.76 -32.46 4.39
N GLN A 42 15.18 -31.88 5.44
CA GLN A 42 13.73 -31.78 5.51
C GLN A 42 13.29 -31.07 4.23
N PRO A 43 12.35 -31.64 3.44
CA PRO A 43 11.79 -30.93 2.32
C PRO A 43 11.24 -29.62 2.88
N ALA A 44 11.69 -28.50 2.34
CA ALA A 44 11.05 -27.23 2.58
C ALA A 44 9.55 -27.48 2.35
N THR A 45 8.77 -27.43 3.43
CA THR A 45 7.32 -27.38 3.33
C THR A 45 7.05 -26.12 2.54
N SER A 46 6.87 -26.30 1.23
CA SER A 46 6.16 -25.36 0.38
C SER A 46 4.88 -25.08 1.14
N GLN A 47 4.84 -23.94 1.85
CA GLN A 47 3.60 -23.38 2.31
C GLN A 47 2.82 -23.17 1.02
N ALA A 48 1.98 -24.14 0.68
CA ALA A 48 1.00 -23.99 -0.37
C ALA A 48 0.31 -22.68 -0.03
N ALA A 49 0.49 -21.66 -0.88
CA ALA A 49 -0.13 -20.37 -0.69
C ALA A 49 -1.62 -20.67 -0.49
N GLU A 50 -2.10 -20.51 0.74
CA GLU A 50 -3.45 -20.86 1.10
C GLU A 50 -4.35 -20.01 0.21
N VAL A 51 -5.12 -20.69 -0.66
CA VAL A 51 -5.90 -19.99 -1.68
C VAL A 51 -6.92 -19.17 -0.91
N GLN A 52 -6.77 -17.84 -0.95
CA GLN A 52 -7.70 -16.92 -0.32
C GLN A 52 -8.88 -16.70 -1.25
N GLY A 53 -10.09 -16.77 -0.70
CA GLY A 53 -11.31 -16.46 -1.43
C GLY A 53 -11.60 -14.96 -1.42
N LEU A 54 -12.03 -14.39 -2.55
CA LEU A 54 -12.33 -12.96 -2.64
C LEU A 54 -13.80 -12.71 -2.98
N LEU A 55 -14.42 -11.78 -2.26
CA LEU A 55 -15.74 -11.23 -2.59
C LEU A 55 -15.63 -9.73 -2.79
N LEU A 56 -16.15 -9.24 -3.91
CA LEU A 56 -16.31 -7.81 -4.17
C LEU A 56 -17.77 -7.43 -3.92
N LEU A 57 -17.98 -6.46 -3.02
CA LEU A 57 -19.27 -5.86 -2.72
C LEU A 57 -19.30 -4.42 -3.23
N LYS A 58 -20.36 -4.06 -3.95
CA LYS A 58 -20.69 -2.67 -4.32
C LYS A 58 -22.19 -2.44 -4.24
N ALA A 59 -22.61 -1.17 -4.15
CA ALA A 59 -24.02 -0.83 -4.33
C ALA A 59 -24.45 -1.15 -5.77
N LYS A 60 -25.72 -1.52 -5.97
CA LYS A 60 -26.28 -1.58 -7.33
C LYS A 60 -26.41 -0.15 -7.88
N GLY A 61 -26.11 0.01 -9.17
CA GLY A 61 -26.03 1.32 -9.82
C GLY A 61 -24.70 2.04 -9.58
N GLU A 62 -24.70 3.36 -9.76
CA GLU A 62 -23.51 4.21 -9.55
C GLU A 62 -23.48 4.86 -8.14
N GLU A 63 -24.24 4.30 -7.19
CA GLU A 63 -24.30 4.82 -5.82
C GLU A 63 -23.05 4.50 -5.01
N LEU A 64 -22.65 5.42 -4.12
CA LEU A 64 -21.58 5.19 -3.17
C LEU A 64 -22.11 4.51 -1.91
N LEU A 65 -21.33 3.57 -1.42
CA LEU A 65 -21.49 2.95 -0.11
C LEU A 65 -21.18 3.98 0.99
N ARG A 66 -21.97 3.98 2.07
CA ARG A 66 -21.63 4.69 3.30
C ARG A 66 -20.73 3.84 4.18
N GLU A 67 -19.75 4.43 4.84
CA GLU A 67 -18.75 3.70 5.63
C GLU A 67 -19.36 2.80 6.72
N GLY A 68 -20.52 3.17 7.29
CA GLY A 68 -21.25 2.31 8.24
C GLY A 68 -21.70 0.95 7.70
N ILE A 69 -21.69 0.72 6.38
CA ILE A 69 -21.91 -0.62 5.81
C ILE A 69 -20.79 -1.59 6.19
N VAL A 70 -19.58 -1.10 6.47
CA VAL A 70 -18.43 -1.93 6.84
C VAL A 70 -18.71 -2.67 8.14
N ASP A 71 -19.19 -1.97 9.16
CA ASP A 71 -19.49 -2.58 10.47
C ASP A 71 -20.58 -3.65 10.34
N ARG A 72 -21.60 -3.38 9.52
CA ARG A 72 -22.67 -4.34 9.22
C ARG A 72 -22.12 -5.57 8.49
N VAL A 73 -21.28 -5.38 7.48
CA VAL A 73 -20.62 -6.47 6.74
C VAL A 73 -19.75 -7.30 7.69
N GLN A 74 -18.89 -6.67 8.49
CA GLN A 74 -18.04 -7.36 9.47
C GLN A 74 -18.83 -8.14 10.52
N ALA A 75 -20.00 -7.64 10.94
CA ALA A 75 -20.87 -8.36 11.86
C ALA A 75 -21.48 -9.63 11.26
N ILE A 76 -21.76 -9.63 9.94
CA ILE A 76 -22.26 -10.79 9.20
C ILE A 76 -21.12 -11.79 8.98
N VAL A 77 -19.98 -11.33 8.44
CA VAL A 77 -18.91 -12.18 7.94
C VAL A 77 -17.77 -12.32 8.94
N ARG A 78 -18.03 -13.01 10.04
CA ARG A 78 -17.05 -13.18 11.12
C ARG A 78 -15.76 -13.83 10.61
N GLY A 79 -14.65 -13.14 10.87
CA GLY A 79 -13.30 -13.58 10.50
C GLY A 79 -12.86 -13.21 9.08
N ALA A 80 -13.73 -12.63 8.26
CA ALA A 80 -13.32 -12.10 6.96
C ALA A 80 -12.63 -10.73 7.14
N GLN A 81 -11.53 -10.53 6.44
CA GLN A 81 -10.89 -9.23 6.36
C GLN A 81 -11.66 -8.36 5.36
N VAL A 82 -11.99 -7.13 5.74
CA VAL A 82 -12.65 -6.17 4.84
C VAL A 82 -11.67 -5.09 4.46
N GLU A 83 -11.49 -4.89 3.15
CA GLU A 83 -10.68 -3.83 2.56
C GLU A 83 -11.59 -2.80 1.89
N ARG A 84 -11.30 -1.52 2.10
CA ARG A 84 -12.14 -0.41 1.63
C ARG A 84 -11.53 0.29 0.43
N TYR A 85 -12.36 0.55 -0.58
CA TYR A 85 -11.95 1.21 -1.82
C TYR A 85 -12.91 2.34 -2.21
N LEU A 86 -12.36 3.44 -2.72
CA LEU A 86 -13.10 4.55 -3.29
C LEU A 86 -12.58 4.82 -4.72
N PHE A 87 -13.47 4.70 -5.71
CA PHE A 87 -13.17 4.94 -7.12
C PHE A 87 -13.64 6.33 -7.53
N LEU A 88 -12.74 7.10 -8.12
CA LEU A 88 -12.95 8.49 -8.47
C LEU A 88 -12.44 8.74 -9.88
N LYS A 89 -13.30 9.31 -10.73
CA LYS A 89 -12.89 9.78 -12.06
C LYS A 89 -12.33 11.20 -11.92
N ALA A 90 -11.05 11.37 -12.20
CA ALA A 90 -10.35 12.66 -12.12
C ALA A 90 -9.56 12.88 -13.42
N GLU A 91 -10.30 13.06 -14.52
CA GLU A 91 -9.76 13.08 -15.88
C GLU A 91 -8.48 13.93 -15.99
N PRO A 92 -7.43 13.44 -16.68
CA PRO A 92 -7.39 12.20 -17.44
C PRO A 92 -7.12 10.94 -16.59
N HIS A 93 -7.08 11.05 -15.26
CA HIS A 93 -6.65 9.97 -14.38
C HIS A 93 -7.82 9.27 -13.68
N ASP A 94 -7.76 7.95 -13.60
CA ASP A 94 -8.58 7.18 -12.67
C ASP A 94 -7.88 7.16 -11.32
N VAL A 95 -8.57 7.58 -10.26
CA VAL A 95 -8.04 7.64 -8.90
C VAL A 95 -8.72 6.60 -8.04
N ILE A 96 -7.92 5.84 -7.28
CA ILE A 96 -8.43 4.88 -6.31
C ILE A 96 -7.88 5.24 -4.93
N GLY A 97 -8.78 5.52 -3.99
CA GLY A 97 -8.48 5.55 -2.56
C GLY A 97 -8.47 4.13 -2.00
N ILE A 98 -7.37 3.69 -1.40
CA ILE A 98 -7.21 2.35 -0.80
C ILE A 98 -6.76 2.50 0.65
N GLU A 99 -7.21 1.59 1.52
CA GLU A 99 -6.69 1.51 2.88
C GLU A 99 -5.18 1.24 2.91
N PRO A 100 -4.42 2.03 3.69
CA PRO A 100 -3.01 1.75 3.90
C PRO A 100 -2.78 0.33 4.46
N GLY A 101 -1.73 -0.35 3.97
CA GLY A 101 -1.45 -1.75 4.33
C GLY A 101 -2.24 -2.80 3.54
N ARG A 102 -3.20 -2.38 2.71
CA ARG A 102 -3.91 -3.24 1.74
C ARG A 102 -3.48 -2.97 0.29
N ALA A 103 -2.47 -2.13 0.14
CA ALA A 103 -1.90 -1.80 -1.16
C ALA A 103 -1.26 -3.05 -1.79
N GLY A 104 -1.62 -3.33 -3.04
CA GLY A 104 -1.26 -4.58 -3.74
C GLY A 104 -2.46 -5.29 -4.38
N ARG A 105 -3.69 -4.89 -4.04
CA ARG A 105 -4.90 -5.26 -4.77
C ARG A 105 -5.54 -4.02 -5.38
N ILE A 106 -6.02 -4.16 -6.60
CA ILE A 106 -6.75 -3.12 -7.33
C ILE A 106 -7.99 -3.73 -7.96
N ILE A 107 -9.02 -2.91 -8.25
CA ILE A 107 -10.23 -3.39 -8.92
C ILE A 107 -10.26 -2.85 -10.36
N GLN A 108 -10.48 -3.73 -11.32
CA GLN A 108 -10.65 -3.40 -12.75
C GLN A 108 -11.76 -4.27 -13.33
N GLY A 109 -12.78 -3.63 -13.93
CA GLY A 109 -13.87 -4.36 -14.58
C GLY A 109 -14.61 -5.35 -13.67
N GLY A 110 -14.75 -5.02 -12.37
CA GLY A 110 -15.36 -5.90 -11.38
C GLY A 110 -14.47 -7.05 -10.89
N LYS A 111 -13.20 -7.11 -11.32
CA LYS A 111 -12.20 -8.10 -10.88
C LYS A 111 -11.19 -7.48 -9.92
N VAL A 112 -10.81 -8.22 -8.89
CA VAL A 112 -9.71 -7.86 -7.99
C VAL A 112 -8.43 -8.44 -8.59
N LEU A 113 -7.49 -7.57 -8.92
CA LEU A 113 -6.21 -7.93 -9.54
C LEU A 113 -5.07 -7.65 -8.57
N THR A 114 -3.97 -8.37 -8.74
CA THR A 114 -2.74 -8.10 -8.00
C THR A 114 -1.95 -6.99 -8.69
N ALA A 115 -1.64 -5.94 -7.94
CA ALA A 115 -0.72 -4.89 -8.33
C ALA A 115 0.66 -5.20 -7.74
N LYS A 116 1.68 -5.26 -8.59
CA LYS A 116 3.07 -5.45 -8.17
C LYS A 116 3.77 -4.11 -8.10
N LEU A 117 4.39 -3.82 -6.96
CA LEU A 117 5.23 -2.64 -6.83
C LEU A 117 6.55 -2.89 -7.57
N GLU A 118 6.87 -2.04 -8.53
CA GLU A 118 8.16 -2.13 -9.25
C GLU A 118 9.20 -1.21 -8.64
N ARG A 119 8.79 -0.02 -8.19
CA ARG A 119 9.71 0.99 -7.63
C ARG A 119 9.09 1.71 -6.44
N GLY A 120 9.95 2.18 -5.53
CA GLY A 120 9.55 2.98 -4.38
C GLY A 120 8.92 2.15 -3.27
N ARG A 121 7.80 2.62 -2.72
CA ARG A 121 7.07 1.92 -1.66
C ARG A 121 5.56 2.16 -1.74
N TRP A 122 4.80 1.25 -1.17
CA TRP A 122 3.40 1.49 -0.82
C TRP A 122 3.27 2.56 0.27
N PHE A 123 2.11 3.23 0.31
CA PHE A 123 1.80 4.15 1.40
C PHE A 123 1.42 3.41 2.69
N ASN A 124 1.75 4.02 3.83
CA ASN A 124 1.37 3.57 5.16
C ASN A 124 0.28 4.48 5.77
N ALA A 125 -0.14 4.18 7.00
CA ALA A 125 -1.22 4.91 7.68
C ALA A 125 -0.89 6.37 8.00
N GLU A 126 0.40 6.75 8.02
CA GLU A 126 0.88 8.09 8.35
C GLU A 126 1.05 8.97 7.11
N ASP A 127 1.21 8.35 5.93
CA ASP A 127 1.41 9.08 4.70
C ASP A 127 0.19 9.96 4.35
N ARG A 128 0.47 11.18 3.95
CA ARG A 128 -0.50 12.17 3.49
C ARG A 128 -0.01 12.78 2.19
N ASN A 129 -0.93 13.05 1.27
CA ASN A 129 -0.62 13.75 0.01
C ASN A 129 0.45 13.04 -0.82
N VAL A 130 0.42 11.72 -0.79
CA VAL A 130 1.28 10.86 -1.60
C VAL A 130 0.44 10.07 -2.59
N ALA A 131 1.08 9.63 -3.65
CA ALA A 131 0.48 8.75 -4.64
C ALA A 131 1.43 7.61 -5.01
N VAL A 132 0.84 6.47 -5.32
CA VAL A 132 1.49 5.37 -6.04
C VAL A 132 0.84 5.29 -7.41
N VAL A 133 1.65 5.38 -8.46
CA VAL A 133 1.16 5.60 -9.82
C VAL A 133 1.41 4.35 -10.65
N GLY A 134 0.47 3.95 -11.49
CA GLY A 134 0.69 2.80 -12.35
C GLY A 134 1.57 3.16 -13.54
N GLU A 135 2.36 2.18 -14.01
CA GLU A 135 3.40 2.34 -15.04
C GLU A 135 2.90 3.02 -16.33
N VAL A 136 1.63 2.82 -16.71
CA VAL A 136 1.05 3.40 -17.93
C VAL A 136 1.16 4.92 -17.99
N TYR A 137 0.97 5.62 -16.86
CA TYR A 137 1.07 7.08 -16.83
C TYR A 137 2.50 7.60 -17.01
N ARG A 138 3.51 6.71 -16.93
CA ARG A 138 4.88 7.07 -17.27
C ARG A 138 5.14 6.98 -18.77
N GLU A 139 4.57 5.99 -19.44
CA GLU A 139 4.79 5.79 -20.87
C GLU A 139 4.10 6.87 -21.70
N ASP A 140 2.86 7.24 -21.36
CA ASP A 140 2.06 8.23 -22.09
C ASP A 140 2.75 9.61 -22.22
N TYR A 141 3.64 9.94 -21.28
CA TYR A 141 4.39 11.20 -21.25
C TYR A 141 5.78 11.10 -21.86
N MET A 142 6.32 9.88 -22.08
CA MET A 142 7.52 9.71 -22.90
C MET A 142 7.23 9.85 -24.40
N GLU A 143 5.97 9.67 -24.82
CA GLU A 143 5.54 9.78 -26.22
C GLU A 143 5.27 11.23 -26.68
N GLY A 144 5.38 12.22 -25.79
CA GLY A 144 5.28 13.64 -26.15
C GLY A 144 6.48 14.11 -27.00
N MET A 145 6.24 14.71 -28.16
CA MET A 145 7.30 15.26 -29.02
C MET A 145 8.18 16.25 -28.24
N PRO A 146 9.53 16.16 -28.33
CA PRO A 146 10.39 17.19 -27.78
C PRO A 146 10.01 18.54 -28.40
N GLY A 147 9.66 19.51 -27.55
CA GLY A 147 9.26 20.84 -28.01
C GLY A 147 10.33 21.47 -28.90
N PRO A 148 9.93 22.24 -29.93
CA PRO A 148 10.85 22.84 -30.89
C PRO A 148 11.63 23.97 -30.19
N GLY A 149 12.79 23.64 -29.62
CA GLY A 149 13.65 24.63 -28.94
C GLY A 149 14.80 24.08 -28.10
N MET A 150 14.90 22.77 -27.86
CA MET A 150 15.95 22.22 -26.99
C MET A 150 17.22 21.85 -27.77
N GLY A 151 18.00 22.86 -28.14
CA GLY A 151 19.37 22.74 -28.64
C GLY A 151 20.42 22.50 -27.56
N THR A 152 20.08 21.83 -26.45
CA THR A 152 21.05 21.42 -25.42
C THR A 152 20.94 19.92 -25.13
N PRO A 153 22.05 19.17 -25.15
CA PRO A 153 22.03 17.76 -24.82
C PRO A 153 21.85 17.60 -23.29
N HIS A 154 20.79 16.88 -22.90
CA HIS A 154 20.59 16.28 -21.57
C HIS A 154 20.11 17.14 -20.39
N ALA A 155 19.17 18.06 -20.58
CA ALA A 155 18.19 18.29 -19.52
C ALA A 155 17.08 17.24 -19.65
N MET A 156 17.32 16.03 -19.14
CA MET A 156 16.25 15.04 -18.94
C MET A 156 15.19 15.70 -18.06
N MET A 157 14.09 16.17 -18.66
CA MET A 157 12.97 16.70 -17.90
C MET A 157 12.48 15.58 -16.99
N LYS A 158 12.54 15.80 -15.67
CA LYS A 158 12.03 14.83 -14.69
C LYS A 158 10.58 14.55 -15.02
N HIS A 159 10.26 13.28 -15.17
CA HIS A 159 8.93 12.84 -15.50
C HIS A 159 7.95 13.29 -14.40
N PRO A 160 6.76 13.84 -14.72
CA PRO A 160 5.83 14.31 -13.69
C PRO A 160 5.38 13.18 -12.74
N PHE A 161 5.52 11.93 -13.16
CA PHE A 161 5.21 10.73 -12.38
C PHE A 161 6.44 9.93 -11.89
N GLU A 162 7.64 10.51 -11.91
CA GLU A 162 8.81 9.87 -11.30
C GLU A 162 8.74 9.86 -9.77
N ILE A 163 9.26 8.83 -9.10
CA ILE A 163 9.35 8.82 -7.64
C ILE A 163 10.06 10.08 -7.12
N GLY A 164 9.43 10.76 -6.17
CA GLY A 164 9.90 12.01 -5.60
C GLY A 164 9.37 13.26 -6.32
N SER A 165 8.80 13.13 -7.51
CA SER A 165 8.11 14.23 -8.19
C SER A 165 6.83 14.61 -7.44
N THR A 166 6.30 15.78 -7.77
CA THR A 166 4.97 16.20 -7.31
C THR A 166 4.11 16.59 -8.50
N PHE A 167 2.83 16.23 -8.45
CA PHE A 167 1.83 16.60 -9.46
C PHE A 167 0.52 17.01 -8.78
N ASN A 168 -0.38 17.61 -9.54
CA ASN A 168 -1.75 17.88 -9.11
C ASN A 168 -2.70 16.98 -9.89
N LEU A 169 -3.72 16.46 -9.21
CA LEU A 169 -4.90 15.93 -9.91
C LEU A 169 -5.74 17.10 -10.43
N ARG A 170 -6.47 16.87 -11.53
CA ARG A 170 -7.44 17.86 -12.03
C ARG A 170 -8.45 18.16 -10.91
N ASP A 171 -8.82 19.43 -10.79
CA ASP A 171 -9.77 19.93 -9.78
C ASP A 171 -9.31 19.82 -8.31
N SER A 172 -8.03 19.47 -8.09
CA SER A 172 -7.39 19.47 -6.78
C SER A 172 -6.30 20.55 -6.70
N PRO A 173 -6.40 21.52 -5.78
CA PRO A 173 -5.30 22.46 -5.52
C PRO A 173 -4.11 21.80 -4.79
N GLN A 174 -4.29 20.58 -4.29
CA GLN A 174 -3.32 19.89 -3.46
C GLN A 174 -2.30 19.12 -4.30
N ARG A 175 -1.03 19.35 -4.01
CA ARG A 175 0.11 18.62 -4.60
C ARG A 175 0.25 17.25 -3.97
N LEU A 176 0.38 16.24 -4.82
CA LEU A 176 0.66 14.86 -4.45
C LEU A 176 2.09 14.50 -4.81
N ARG A 177 2.81 13.88 -3.89
CA ARG A 177 4.17 13.36 -4.14
C ARG A 177 4.11 11.91 -4.58
N VAL A 178 4.77 11.56 -5.68
CA VAL A 178 4.89 10.16 -6.10
C VAL A 178 5.88 9.45 -5.20
N ILE A 179 5.46 8.34 -4.60
CA ILE A 179 6.30 7.53 -3.70
C ILE A 179 6.50 6.09 -4.17
N GLY A 180 5.77 5.68 -5.20
CA GLY A 180 5.89 4.34 -5.77
C GLY A 180 5.30 4.25 -7.17
N GLU A 181 5.71 3.20 -7.86
CA GLU A 181 5.27 2.85 -9.21
C GLU A 181 4.86 1.37 -9.21
N PHE A 182 3.70 1.05 -9.78
CA PHE A 182 3.18 -0.31 -9.80
C PHE A 182 2.79 -0.77 -11.20
N THR A 183 2.78 -2.09 -11.39
CA THR A 183 2.30 -2.78 -12.59
C THR A 183 1.13 -3.69 -12.23
N ALA A 184 0.29 -3.98 -13.22
CA ALA A 184 -0.80 -4.93 -13.09
C ALA A 184 -1.07 -5.57 -14.44
N HIS A 185 -1.59 -6.80 -14.42
CA HIS A 185 -2.05 -7.49 -15.63
C HIS A 185 -3.58 -7.63 -15.61
N PRO A 186 -4.29 -7.23 -16.67
CA PRO A 186 -3.77 -6.66 -17.93
C PRO A 186 -3.31 -5.20 -17.77
N LYS A 187 -2.55 -4.68 -18.75
CA LYS A 187 -1.83 -3.39 -18.66
C LYS A 187 -2.76 -2.20 -18.34
N GLU A 188 -3.99 -2.19 -18.87
CA GLU A 188 -5.00 -1.17 -18.58
C GLU A 188 -5.38 -1.09 -17.09
N ALA A 189 -5.17 -2.15 -16.32
CA ALA A 189 -5.36 -2.12 -14.87
C ALA A 189 -4.32 -1.24 -14.16
N ALA A 190 -3.17 -0.97 -14.79
CA ALA A 190 -2.17 -0.02 -14.30
C ALA A 190 -2.44 1.43 -14.73
N ALA A 191 -3.51 1.73 -15.49
CA ALA A 191 -3.89 3.11 -15.79
C ALA A 191 -4.65 3.75 -14.60
N LYS A 192 -4.03 3.80 -13.41
CA LYS A 192 -4.60 4.29 -12.15
C LYS A 192 -3.60 5.02 -11.24
N VAL A 193 -4.09 6.00 -10.49
CA VAL A 193 -3.39 6.69 -9.40
C VAL A 193 -3.96 6.22 -8.08
N LEU A 194 -3.13 5.62 -7.24
CA LEU A 194 -3.52 5.10 -5.94
C LEU A 194 -3.16 6.10 -4.84
N LEU A 195 -4.14 6.42 -4.00
CA LEU A 195 -3.99 7.32 -2.86
C LEU A 195 -4.39 6.59 -1.56
N PRO A 196 -3.87 7.02 -0.40
CA PRO A 196 -4.48 6.65 0.88
C PRO A 196 -5.97 7.02 0.87
N LEU A 197 -6.85 6.10 1.29
CA LEU A 197 -8.31 6.28 1.26
C LEU A 197 -8.77 7.59 1.88
N ALA A 198 -8.30 7.90 3.09
CA ALA A 198 -8.64 9.16 3.77
C ALA A 198 -8.19 10.40 2.98
N SER A 199 -7.04 10.32 2.27
CA SER A 199 -6.59 11.41 1.40
C SER A 199 -7.50 11.57 0.19
N ALA A 200 -7.90 10.46 -0.47
CA ALA A 200 -8.83 10.50 -1.60
C ALA A 200 -10.21 11.06 -1.19
N GLN A 201 -10.75 10.59 -0.07
CA GLN A 201 -12.04 11.07 0.47
C GLN A 201 -12.01 12.58 0.72
N LYS A 202 -10.96 13.07 1.40
CA LYS A 202 -10.80 14.50 1.65
C LYS A 202 -10.62 15.31 0.36
N LEU A 203 -9.78 14.83 -0.54
CA LEU A 203 -9.43 15.53 -1.77
C LEU A 203 -10.63 15.76 -2.69
N PHE A 204 -11.57 14.81 -2.71
CA PHE A 204 -12.75 14.85 -3.57
C PHE A 204 -14.06 15.15 -2.82
N ASN A 205 -13.97 15.59 -1.56
CA ASN A 205 -15.14 15.87 -0.70
C ASN A 205 -16.13 14.69 -0.61
N LYS A 206 -15.59 13.48 -0.41
CA LYS A 206 -16.31 12.20 -0.30
C LYS A 206 -16.05 11.51 1.05
N GLU A 207 -15.89 12.27 2.12
CA GLU A 207 -15.70 11.72 3.48
C GLU A 207 -16.82 10.72 3.83
N GLY A 208 -16.43 9.58 4.42
CA GLY A 208 -17.35 8.50 4.78
C GLY A 208 -17.98 7.75 3.60
N SER A 209 -17.54 8.01 2.36
CA SER A 209 -18.04 7.33 1.16
C SER A 209 -17.04 6.33 0.61
N LEU A 210 -17.54 5.19 0.12
CA LEU A 210 -16.78 4.12 -0.51
C LEU A 210 -17.47 3.71 -1.82
N SER A 211 -16.72 3.12 -2.76
CA SER A 211 -17.30 2.54 -3.98
C SER A 211 -17.41 1.03 -3.88
N HIS A 212 -16.41 0.39 -3.26
CA HIS A 212 -16.33 -1.06 -3.18
C HIS A 212 -15.78 -1.49 -1.82
N LEU A 213 -16.21 -2.67 -1.37
CA LEU A 213 -15.53 -3.44 -0.34
C LEU A 213 -14.98 -4.72 -0.97
N VAL A 214 -13.74 -5.08 -0.64
CA VAL A 214 -13.19 -6.40 -0.94
C VAL A 214 -13.12 -7.17 0.35
N LEU A 215 -13.77 -8.33 0.40
CA LEU A 215 -13.70 -9.24 1.52
C LEU A 215 -12.74 -10.37 1.18
N VAL A 216 -11.77 -10.58 2.05
CA VAL A 216 -10.86 -11.72 2.01
C VAL A 216 -11.41 -12.77 2.96
N VAL A 217 -11.81 -13.90 2.40
CA VAL A 217 -12.45 -15.00 3.11
C VAL A 217 -11.49 -16.17 3.17
N GLU A 218 -11.18 -16.59 4.38
CA GLU A 218 -10.38 -17.78 4.66
C GLU A 218 -11.21 -18.81 5.47
N PRO A 219 -11.16 -20.09 5.08
CA PRO A 219 -10.56 -20.62 3.84
C PRO A 219 -11.46 -20.34 2.61
N ALA A 220 -10.92 -20.45 1.39
CA ALA A 220 -11.62 -20.07 0.14
C ALA A 220 -12.95 -20.80 -0.09
N GLU A 221 -13.13 -22.00 0.45
CA GLU A 221 -14.36 -22.79 0.31
C GLU A 221 -15.57 -22.10 0.94
N ARG A 222 -15.34 -21.18 1.89
CA ARG A 222 -16.41 -20.40 2.54
C ARG A 222 -16.96 -19.28 1.68
N VAL A 223 -16.34 -18.93 0.55
CA VAL A 223 -16.75 -17.78 -0.28
C VAL A 223 -18.23 -17.82 -0.66
N GLU A 224 -18.74 -18.96 -1.12
CA GLU A 224 -20.14 -19.06 -1.55
C GLU A 224 -21.12 -19.03 -0.38
N GLN A 225 -20.74 -19.60 0.78
CA GLN A 225 -21.51 -19.45 2.02
C GLN A 225 -21.60 -17.98 2.44
N VAL A 226 -20.45 -17.31 2.51
CA VAL A 226 -20.33 -15.89 2.90
C VAL A 226 -21.13 -14.99 1.95
N LYS A 227 -21.08 -15.27 0.65
CA LYS A 227 -21.89 -14.59 -0.36
C LYS A 227 -23.39 -14.75 -0.09
N GLY A 228 -23.84 -15.95 0.25
CA GLY A 228 -25.24 -16.23 0.61
C GLY A 228 -25.69 -15.49 1.88
N GLU A 229 -24.86 -15.49 2.93
CA GLU A 229 -25.11 -14.76 4.17
C GLU A 229 -25.23 -13.25 3.93
N LEU A 230 -24.34 -12.67 3.13
CA LEU A 230 -24.39 -11.27 2.75
C LEU A 230 -25.62 -10.95 1.91
N ALA A 231 -25.97 -11.77 0.93
CA ALA A 231 -27.15 -11.56 0.09
C ALA A 231 -28.43 -11.59 0.93
N ALA A 232 -28.56 -12.54 1.85
CA ALA A 232 -29.71 -12.66 2.74
C ALA A 232 -29.81 -11.46 3.72
N ALA A 233 -28.69 -10.99 4.25
CA ALA A 233 -28.67 -9.94 5.26
C ALA A 233 -28.72 -8.51 4.68
N LEU A 234 -28.14 -8.27 3.51
CA LEU A 234 -28.08 -6.95 2.88
C LEU A 234 -29.21 -6.72 1.86
N GLY A 235 -29.85 -7.79 1.38
CA GLY A 235 -30.93 -7.74 0.40
C GLY A 235 -30.44 -7.33 -1.00
N ASP A 236 -31.40 -6.95 -1.85
CA ASP A 236 -31.16 -6.69 -3.27
C ASP A 236 -30.51 -5.33 -3.58
N THR A 237 -30.06 -4.57 -2.59
CA THR A 237 -29.44 -3.26 -2.80
C THR A 237 -27.99 -3.37 -3.29
N PHE A 238 -27.36 -4.53 -3.12
CA PHE A 238 -25.93 -4.71 -3.38
C PHE A 238 -25.68 -5.75 -4.47
N GLU A 239 -24.57 -5.57 -5.19
CA GLU A 239 -24.00 -6.56 -6.09
C GLU A 239 -22.83 -7.24 -5.38
N ILE A 240 -22.87 -8.57 -5.31
CA ILE A 240 -21.84 -9.39 -4.66
C ILE A 240 -21.22 -10.31 -5.70
N ILE A 241 -19.95 -10.06 -6.02
CA ILE A 241 -19.21 -10.75 -7.06
C ILE A 241 -18.16 -11.65 -6.40
N SER A 242 -18.25 -12.97 -6.59
CA SER A 242 -17.25 -13.93 -6.10
C SER A 242 -16.12 -14.13 -7.10
N GLN A 243 -14.90 -14.26 -6.56
CA GLN A 243 -13.69 -14.57 -7.29
C GLN A 243 -12.93 -15.66 -6.53
N ARG A 244 -12.47 -16.67 -7.28
CA ARG A 244 -11.66 -17.79 -6.81
C ARG A 244 -10.29 -17.73 -7.47
#